data_AF-A0ABD7QTD6-F1
#
_entry.id   AF-A0ABD7QTD6-F1
#
_cell.length_a   1.000
_cell.length_b   1.000
_cell.length_c   1.000
_cell.angle_alpha   90.00
_cell.angle_beta   90.00
_cell.angle_gamma   90.00
#
_symmetry.space_group_name_H-M   'P 1'
#
loop_
_entity.id
_entity.type
_entity.pdbx_description
1 polymer ?
#
loop_
_entity_poly.entity_id
_entity_poly.type
_entity_poly.pdbx_seq_one_letter_code
_entity_poly.pdbx_strand_id
1 'polypeptide(L)'
;MPVLGAVFTAVLAVALIARRTWLPAVIGVAGGLPYTAAVVAGGNGVPLFSTAALASGIALLGTRPLRTTHWSANALAAFVAWATIATAVAPWMFAGVRVLVPRGGVDGQVLDPGYLTYSISNLAQLGYLLLAVCALLYLVRVGAAETALRIALVVGTVVTTVRGVLVQAGADVLAPLMDTLPGVAYAWALPGERLRGVFSEPSELAAFALPAAAYFAVTALRSSGGQRMIWAAASALSCANLLQAASGTAVVASAVVIAVGLLVVAVRYVVRGGRGTVWFVLGGLTIAIVLLAAGPQLAAPVEAIVDDKVGSQSYDSRTGADGFSWGVLADTLGIGAGLGANRPSSFGMTLLTCVGIPGTIAFAVFALGVLVRAARSPATVPASVALAAVLVAKLVGTPDLSTPILWLLLAACASSVWRPVAEPPEPGPDAARARPVTLTGAHQ
;
A
#
# COMPACT_ATOMS: atom_id res chain seq x y z
N MET A 1 14.54 -23.35 7.17
CA MET A 1 13.44 -22.34 7.28
C MET A 1 13.89 -21.25 8.24
N PRO A 2 13.59 -19.97 7.95
CA PRO A 2 13.89 -18.88 8.89
C PRO A 2 13.06 -19.03 10.18
N VAL A 3 13.63 -18.66 11.33
CA VAL A 3 13.00 -18.83 12.66
C VAL A 3 11.64 -18.13 12.70
N LEU A 4 11.59 -16.86 12.28
CA LEU A 4 10.35 -16.09 12.25
C LEU A 4 9.32 -16.70 11.28
N GLY A 5 9.76 -17.24 10.14
CA GLY A 5 8.89 -17.93 9.20
C GLY A 5 8.29 -19.23 9.76
N ALA A 6 9.05 -19.99 10.55
CA ALA A 6 8.56 -21.19 11.21
C ALA A 6 7.48 -20.87 12.27
N VAL A 7 7.75 -19.87 13.13
CA VAL A 7 6.78 -19.38 14.12
C VAL A 7 5.52 -18.86 13.43
N PHE A 8 5.69 -18.04 12.39
CA PHE A 8 4.58 -17.51 11.61
C PHE A 8 3.71 -18.62 11.00
N THR A 9 4.33 -19.63 10.39
CA THR A 9 3.62 -20.75 9.76
C THR A 9 2.83 -21.56 10.78
N ALA A 10 3.36 -21.78 11.98
CA ALA A 10 2.65 -22.43 13.08
C ALA A 10 1.42 -21.61 13.52
N VAL A 11 1.59 -20.29 13.72
CA VAL A 11 0.48 -19.38 14.08
C VAL A 11 -0.57 -19.34 12.96
N LEU A 12 -0.15 -19.32 11.70
CA LEU A 12 -1.04 -19.33 10.54
C LEU A 12 -1.84 -20.63 10.47
N ALA A 13 -1.22 -21.79 10.74
CA ALA A 13 -1.91 -23.07 10.79
C ALA A 13 -2.98 -23.09 11.89
N VAL A 14 -2.65 -22.60 13.10
CA VAL A 14 -3.61 -22.46 14.20
C VAL A 14 -4.75 -21.51 13.82
N ALA A 15 -4.44 -20.37 13.20
CA ALA A 15 -5.44 -19.42 12.72
C ALA A 15 -6.37 -20.07 11.67
N LEU A 16 -5.86 -20.88 10.76
CA LEU A 16 -6.67 -21.50 9.71
C LEU A 16 -7.58 -22.62 10.23
N ILE A 17 -7.06 -23.46 11.14
CA ILE A 17 -7.71 -24.69 11.60
C ILE A 17 -8.58 -24.44 12.83
N ALA A 18 -8.06 -23.74 13.85
CA ALA A 18 -8.68 -23.65 15.17
C ALA A 18 -9.25 -22.27 15.50
N ARG A 19 -8.66 -21.19 14.96
CA ARG A 19 -8.98 -19.80 15.34
C ARG A 19 -9.06 -18.88 14.11
N ARG A 20 -10.04 -19.11 13.22
CA ARG A 20 -10.22 -18.32 11.98
C ARG A 20 -10.34 -16.81 12.18
N THR A 21 -10.79 -16.38 13.35
CA THR A 21 -10.85 -14.96 13.74
C THR A 21 -9.47 -14.29 13.86
N TRP A 22 -8.39 -15.06 13.99
CA TRP A 22 -7.02 -14.54 14.06
C TRP A 22 -6.41 -14.29 12.69
N LEU A 23 -6.95 -14.90 11.62
CA LEU A 23 -6.36 -14.81 10.29
C LEU A 23 -6.20 -13.37 9.77
N PRO A 24 -7.16 -12.43 9.96
CA PRO A 24 -6.95 -11.03 9.61
C PRO A 24 -5.74 -10.38 10.31
N ALA A 25 -5.51 -10.72 11.58
CA ALA A 25 -4.35 -10.21 12.32
C ALA A 25 -3.03 -10.78 11.77
N VAL A 26 -3.01 -12.09 11.45
CA VAL A 26 -1.85 -12.75 10.84
C VAL A 26 -1.53 -12.15 9.47
N ILE A 27 -2.55 -11.88 8.64
CA ILE A 27 -2.37 -11.17 7.36
C ILE A 27 -1.81 -9.76 7.59
N GLY A 28 -2.29 -9.05 8.61
CA GLY A 28 -1.78 -7.74 8.99
C GLY A 28 -0.29 -7.78 9.36
N VAL A 29 0.11 -8.68 10.27
CA VAL A 29 1.52 -8.86 10.66
C VAL A 29 2.38 -9.15 9.43
N ALA A 30 1.93 -10.05 8.57
CA ALA A 30 2.62 -10.41 7.33
C ALA A 30 2.75 -9.23 6.36
N GLY A 31 1.72 -8.38 6.27
CA GLY A 31 1.73 -7.18 5.44
C GLY A 31 2.64 -6.07 5.96
N GLY A 32 2.93 -6.05 7.26
CA GLY A 32 3.92 -5.17 7.88
C GLY A 32 5.37 -5.64 7.72
N LEU A 33 5.58 -6.89 7.30
CA LEU A 33 6.90 -7.52 7.14
C LEU A 33 7.08 -8.10 5.72
N PRO A 34 7.04 -7.26 4.67
CA PRO A 34 6.94 -7.72 3.28
C PRO A 34 8.17 -8.50 2.78
N TYR A 35 9.35 -8.26 3.35
CA TYR A 35 10.61 -8.88 2.90
C TYR A 35 11.07 -10.06 3.76
N THR A 36 10.21 -10.55 4.64
CA THR A 36 10.48 -11.74 5.45
C THR A 36 9.91 -12.97 4.77
N ALA A 37 10.72 -14.03 4.68
CA ALA A 37 10.29 -15.30 4.12
C ALA A 37 9.52 -16.13 5.17
N ALA A 38 8.36 -16.67 4.80
CA ALA A 38 7.71 -17.74 5.56
C ALA A 38 8.49 -19.06 5.39
N VAL A 39 8.81 -19.36 4.15
CA VAL A 39 9.43 -20.60 3.72
C VAL A 39 10.53 -20.28 2.73
N VAL A 40 11.67 -20.96 2.85
CA VAL A 40 12.77 -20.93 1.89
C VAL A 40 13.00 -22.35 1.41
N ALA A 41 12.88 -22.57 0.10
CA ALA A 41 13.06 -23.87 -0.54
C ALA A 41 13.78 -23.70 -1.88
N GLY A 42 14.83 -24.50 -2.12
CA GLY A 42 15.57 -24.49 -3.39
C GLY A 42 16.10 -23.10 -3.78
N GLY A 43 16.62 -22.32 -2.82
CA GLY A 43 17.13 -20.97 -3.06
C GLY A 43 16.06 -19.92 -3.36
N ASN A 44 14.77 -20.23 -3.23
CA ASN A 44 13.67 -19.30 -3.40
C ASN A 44 12.90 -19.12 -2.09
N GLY A 45 12.54 -17.89 -1.76
CA GLY A 45 11.75 -17.56 -0.57
C GLY A 45 10.31 -17.20 -0.93
N VAL A 46 9.35 -17.70 -0.16
CA VAL A 46 7.95 -17.28 -0.24
C VAL A 46 7.70 -16.25 0.87
N PRO A 47 7.29 -15.00 0.55
CA PRO A 47 7.04 -13.96 1.55
C PRO A 47 5.94 -14.33 2.53
N LEU A 48 6.02 -13.85 3.78
CA LEU A 48 4.99 -14.04 4.81
C LEU A 48 3.59 -13.70 4.28
N PHE A 49 3.45 -12.56 3.59
CA PHE A 49 2.17 -12.10 3.07
C PHE A 49 1.60 -13.05 2.02
N SER A 50 2.43 -13.57 1.11
CA SER A 50 1.99 -14.52 0.09
C SER A 50 1.48 -15.83 0.72
N THR A 51 2.13 -16.31 1.78
CA THR A 51 1.67 -17.49 2.53
C THR A 51 0.37 -17.21 3.28
N ALA A 52 0.23 -16.05 3.92
CA ALA A 52 -1.02 -15.62 4.57
C ALA A 52 -2.17 -15.48 3.56
N ALA A 53 -1.87 -14.94 2.39
CA ALA A 53 -2.80 -14.75 1.29
C ALA A 53 -3.27 -16.09 0.70
N LEU A 54 -2.39 -17.09 0.62
CA LEU A 54 -2.78 -18.46 0.26
C LEU A 54 -3.76 -19.06 1.27
N ALA A 55 -3.47 -18.93 2.57
CA ALA A 55 -4.39 -19.35 3.63
C ALA A 55 -5.74 -18.61 3.57
N SER A 56 -5.72 -17.33 3.17
CA SER A 56 -6.94 -16.55 2.91
C SER A 56 -7.76 -17.12 1.75
N GLY A 57 -7.10 -17.57 0.67
CA GLY A 57 -7.72 -18.28 -0.45
C GLY A 57 -8.42 -19.58 -0.02
N ILE A 58 -7.79 -20.36 0.86
CA ILE A 58 -8.40 -21.57 1.44
C ILE A 58 -9.60 -21.18 2.33
N ALA A 59 -9.42 -20.19 3.20
CA ALA A 59 -10.47 -19.72 4.10
C ALA A 59 -11.68 -19.14 3.35
N LEU A 60 -11.47 -18.52 2.18
CA LEU A 60 -12.51 -17.97 1.32
C LEU A 60 -13.56 -19.01 0.93
N LEU A 61 -13.16 -20.27 0.70
CA LEU A 61 -14.06 -21.37 0.34
C LEU A 61 -15.12 -21.61 1.42
N GLY A 62 -14.80 -21.32 2.69
CA GLY A 62 -15.72 -21.41 3.82
C GLY A 62 -16.49 -20.13 4.15
N THR A 63 -16.35 -19.07 3.35
CA THR A 63 -17.04 -17.79 3.59
C THR A 63 -18.23 -17.62 2.66
N ARG A 64 -19.29 -16.94 3.13
CA ARG A 64 -20.42 -16.57 2.27
C ARG A 64 -19.93 -15.67 1.12
N PRO A 65 -20.37 -15.90 -0.13
CA PRO A 65 -19.92 -15.10 -1.27
C PRO A 65 -20.35 -13.64 -1.11
N LEU A 66 -19.51 -12.72 -1.60
CA LEU A 66 -19.90 -11.31 -1.72
C LEU A 66 -21.00 -11.20 -2.76
N ARG A 67 -22.19 -10.80 -2.33
CA ARG A 67 -23.30 -10.44 -3.22
C ARG A 67 -23.26 -8.94 -3.49
N THR A 68 -22.21 -8.48 -4.17
CA THR A 68 -22.10 -7.10 -4.61
C THR A 68 -22.13 -7.04 -6.13
N THR A 69 -22.94 -6.14 -6.68
CA THR A 69 -22.96 -5.79 -8.11
C THR A 69 -22.26 -4.45 -8.35
N HIS A 70 -21.55 -3.92 -7.35
CA HIS A 70 -20.89 -2.63 -7.47
C HIS A 70 -19.84 -2.67 -8.57
N TRP A 71 -19.87 -1.68 -9.47
CA TRP A 71 -19.03 -1.62 -10.65
C TRP A 71 -17.52 -1.73 -10.36
N SER A 72 -17.06 -1.27 -9.18
CA SER A 72 -15.65 -1.43 -8.79
C SER A 72 -15.24 -2.88 -8.52
N ALA A 73 -16.16 -3.74 -8.10
CA ALA A 73 -15.90 -5.18 -7.99
C ALA A 73 -15.78 -5.81 -9.38
N ASN A 74 -16.64 -5.40 -10.33
CA ASN A 74 -16.55 -5.82 -11.73
C ASN A 74 -15.25 -5.34 -12.38
N ALA A 75 -14.80 -4.12 -12.07
CA ALA A 75 -13.53 -3.58 -12.54
C ALA A 75 -12.32 -4.37 -12.00
N LEU A 76 -12.35 -4.80 -10.73
CA LEU A 76 -11.33 -5.72 -10.20
C LEU A 76 -11.35 -7.05 -10.95
N ALA A 77 -12.53 -7.64 -11.18
CA ALA A 77 -12.64 -8.89 -11.92
C ALA A 77 -12.11 -8.76 -13.36
N ALA A 78 -12.46 -7.67 -14.05
CA ALA A 78 -11.97 -7.36 -15.39
C ALA A 78 -10.44 -7.16 -15.40
N PHE A 79 -9.89 -6.45 -14.41
CA PHE A 79 -8.45 -6.27 -14.27
C PHE A 79 -7.73 -7.62 -14.08
N VAL A 80 -8.22 -8.48 -13.19
CA VAL A 80 -7.62 -9.80 -12.93
C VAL A 80 -7.71 -10.71 -14.15
N ALA A 81 -8.87 -10.74 -14.81
CA ALA A 81 -9.05 -11.53 -16.03
C ALA A 81 -8.10 -11.06 -17.13
N TRP A 82 -8.03 -9.75 -17.38
CA TRP A 82 -7.16 -9.19 -18.40
C TRP A 82 -5.67 -9.39 -18.06
N ALA A 83 -5.25 -9.14 -16.83
CA ALA A 83 -3.88 -9.38 -16.40
C ALA A 83 -3.48 -10.85 -16.57
N THR A 84 -4.41 -11.78 -16.33
CA THR A 84 -4.19 -13.22 -16.57
C THR A 84 -4.02 -13.51 -18.06
N ILE A 85 -4.90 -12.98 -18.90
CA ILE A 85 -4.85 -13.15 -20.37
C ILE A 85 -3.56 -12.55 -20.94
N ALA A 86 -3.24 -11.30 -20.60
CA ALA A 86 -2.03 -10.63 -21.05
C ALA A 86 -0.78 -11.42 -20.63
N THR A 87 -0.70 -11.88 -19.38
CA THR A 87 0.44 -12.67 -18.90
C THR A 87 0.54 -14.04 -19.57
N ALA A 88 -0.58 -14.66 -19.91
CA ALA A 88 -0.60 -15.96 -20.57
C ALA A 88 -0.29 -15.88 -22.07
N VAL A 89 -0.73 -14.82 -22.76
CA VAL A 89 -0.68 -14.75 -24.24
C VAL A 89 0.45 -13.86 -24.74
N ALA A 90 0.74 -12.74 -24.08
CA ALA A 90 1.67 -11.74 -24.59
C ALA A 90 3.11 -12.25 -24.81
N PRO A 91 3.71 -13.08 -23.93
CA PRO A 91 5.07 -13.58 -24.16
C PRO A 91 5.22 -14.43 -25.42
N TRP A 92 4.14 -15.08 -25.88
CA TRP A 92 4.09 -15.81 -27.14
C TRP A 92 3.79 -14.88 -28.32
N MET A 93 2.77 -14.02 -28.19
CA MET A 93 2.29 -13.14 -29.26
C MET A 93 3.31 -12.08 -29.68
N PHE A 94 4.12 -11.61 -28.73
CA PHE A 94 5.13 -10.57 -28.94
C PHE A 94 6.56 -11.08 -28.69
N ALA A 95 6.78 -12.38 -28.92
CA ALA A 95 8.09 -12.99 -28.75
C ALA A 95 9.17 -12.23 -29.54
N GLY A 96 10.30 -11.92 -28.89
CA GLY A 96 11.41 -11.18 -29.49
C GLY A 96 11.35 -9.65 -29.33
N VAL A 97 10.27 -9.09 -28.75
CA VAL A 97 10.28 -7.70 -28.28
C VAL A 97 11.29 -7.53 -27.14
N ARG A 98 12.03 -6.42 -27.11
CA ARG A 98 13.03 -6.18 -26.05
C ARG A 98 12.34 -5.73 -24.76
N VAL A 99 12.75 -6.27 -23.62
CA VAL A 99 12.18 -5.97 -22.30
C VAL A 99 13.25 -5.91 -21.21
N LEU A 100 12.98 -5.15 -20.15
CA LEU A 100 13.81 -5.12 -18.94
C LEU A 100 13.41 -6.31 -18.04
N VAL A 101 14.12 -7.43 -18.17
CA VAL A 101 13.78 -8.68 -17.47
C VAL A 101 13.96 -8.50 -15.95
N PRO A 102 12.93 -8.77 -15.11
CA PRO A 102 12.95 -8.40 -13.69
C PRO A 102 14.12 -8.91 -12.84
N ARG A 103 14.81 -9.96 -13.27
CA ARG A 103 15.92 -10.60 -12.54
C ARG A 103 17.31 -10.03 -12.88
N GLY A 104 17.46 -9.21 -13.92
CA GLY A 104 18.79 -8.79 -14.40
C GLY A 104 19.31 -7.45 -13.83
N GLY A 105 18.56 -6.79 -12.95
CA GLY A 105 18.90 -5.46 -12.45
C GLY A 105 18.67 -4.36 -13.49
N VAL A 106 18.26 -3.16 -13.05
CA VAL A 106 17.89 -2.07 -13.96
C VAL A 106 19.14 -1.49 -14.66
N ASP A 107 20.24 -1.32 -13.93
CA ASP A 107 21.42 -0.59 -14.42
C ASP A 107 22.17 -1.32 -15.55
N GLY A 108 22.23 -2.65 -15.52
CA GLY A 108 22.86 -3.45 -16.58
C GLY A 108 21.96 -3.65 -17.82
N GLN A 109 20.65 -3.73 -17.62
CA GLN A 109 19.71 -4.06 -18.69
C GLN A 109 19.26 -2.88 -19.56
N VAL A 110 19.43 -1.65 -19.10
CA VAL A 110 19.20 -0.48 -19.96
C VAL A 110 20.17 -0.50 -21.16
N LEU A 111 21.37 -1.05 -20.98
CA LEU A 111 22.37 -1.21 -22.05
C LEU A 111 22.23 -2.52 -22.83
N ASP A 112 21.81 -3.61 -22.17
CA ASP A 112 21.60 -4.92 -22.80
C ASP A 112 20.24 -5.53 -22.39
N PRO A 113 19.13 -5.08 -23.03
CA PRO A 113 17.80 -5.55 -22.69
C PRO A 113 17.59 -6.99 -23.17
N GLY A 114 16.87 -7.78 -22.37
CA GLY A 114 16.50 -9.14 -22.73
C GLY A 114 15.35 -9.19 -23.73
N TYR A 115 14.96 -10.41 -24.10
CA TYR A 115 13.86 -10.64 -25.03
C TYR A 115 12.62 -11.17 -24.30
N LEU A 116 11.46 -10.71 -24.76
CA LEU A 116 10.18 -11.14 -24.24
C LEU A 116 9.99 -12.63 -24.52
N THR A 117 9.94 -13.40 -23.45
CA THR A 117 9.80 -14.86 -23.42
C THR A 117 9.09 -15.27 -22.14
N TYR A 118 8.55 -16.49 -22.08
CA TYR A 118 8.01 -17.01 -20.85
C TYR A 118 9.10 -17.19 -19.80
N SER A 119 8.84 -16.69 -18.60
CA SER A 119 9.74 -16.80 -17.47
C SER A 119 9.00 -17.19 -16.20
N ILE A 120 9.76 -17.68 -15.21
CA ILE A 120 9.25 -17.92 -13.86
C ILE A 120 8.71 -16.63 -13.24
N SER A 121 9.25 -15.47 -13.61
CA SER A 121 8.77 -14.17 -13.14
C SER A 121 7.33 -13.90 -13.58
N ASN A 122 6.92 -14.36 -14.77
CA ASN A 122 5.54 -14.20 -15.22
C ASN A 122 4.56 -14.96 -14.33
N LEU A 123 4.85 -16.23 -14.09
CA LEU A 123 4.06 -17.09 -13.22
C LEU A 123 4.03 -16.56 -11.78
N ALA A 124 5.18 -16.14 -11.26
CA ALA A 124 5.32 -15.64 -9.90
C ALA A 124 4.50 -14.35 -9.69
N GLN A 125 4.62 -13.36 -10.59
CA GLN A 125 3.92 -12.08 -10.43
C GLN A 125 2.41 -12.22 -10.61
N LEU A 126 1.94 -13.07 -11.54
CA LEU A 126 0.52 -13.42 -11.64
C LEU A 126 0.05 -14.14 -10.37
N GLY A 127 0.82 -15.10 -9.87
CA GLY A 127 0.54 -15.79 -8.61
C GLY A 127 0.41 -14.83 -7.43
N TYR A 128 1.34 -13.88 -7.27
CA TYR A 128 1.28 -12.87 -6.23
C TYR A 128 0.05 -11.95 -6.36
N LEU A 129 -0.31 -11.56 -7.58
CA LEU A 129 -1.55 -10.80 -7.83
C LEU A 129 -2.78 -11.60 -7.37
N LEU A 130 -2.92 -12.85 -7.82
CA LEU A 130 -4.07 -13.69 -7.48
C LEU A 130 -4.18 -13.92 -5.97
N LEU A 131 -3.05 -14.20 -5.31
CA LEU A 131 -2.99 -14.32 -3.85
C LEU A 131 -3.43 -13.03 -3.15
N ALA A 132 -2.91 -11.88 -3.58
CA ALA A 132 -3.28 -10.60 -2.99
C ALA A 132 -4.77 -10.27 -3.16
N VAL A 133 -5.36 -10.64 -4.30
CA VAL A 133 -6.81 -10.55 -4.55
C VAL A 133 -7.59 -11.48 -3.61
N CYS A 134 -7.11 -12.70 -3.38
CA CYS A 134 -7.71 -13.61 -2.39
C CYS A 134 -7.68 -13.01 -0.98
N ALA A 135 -6.56 -12.42 -0.55
CA ALA A 135 -6.46 -11.73 0.74
C ALA A 135 -7.44 -10.56 0.82
N LEU A 136 -7.53 -9.74 -0.23
CA LEU A 136 -8.48 -8.62 -0.31
C LEU A 136 -9.92 -9.11 -0.18
N LEU A 137 -10.34 -10.08 -1.00
CA LEU A 137 -11.70 -10.61 -1.00
C LEU A 137 -12.04 -11.25 0.35
N TYR A 138 -11.10 -11.99 0.95
CA TYR A 138 -11.26 -12.58 2.27
C TYR A 138 -11.54 -11.51 3.32
N LEU A 139 -10.67 -10.51 3.42
CA LEU A 139 -10.77 -9.42 4.39
C LEU A 139 -12.07 -8.61 4.21
N VAL A 140 -12.49 -8.38 2.96
CA VAL A 140 -13.76 -7.72 2.65
C VAL A 140 -14.94 -8.60 3.05
N ARG A 141 -14.90 -9.93 2.87
CA ARG A 141 -15.99 -10.83 3.31
C ARG A 141 -16.15 -10.91 4.82
N VAL A 142 -15.05 -11.04 5.56
CA VAL A 142 -15.13 -11.45 6.99
C VAL A 142 -15.31 -10.34 8.00
N GLY A 143 -15.25 -9.07 7.61
CA GLY A 143 -15.34 -7.98 8.60
C GLY A 143 -14.11 -7.10 8.70
N ALA A 144 -12.94 -7.61 8.34
CA ALA A 144 -11.72 -7.31 9.11
C ALA A 144 -10.59 -6.62 8.32
N ALA A 145 -10.87 -6.05 7.15
CA ALA A 145 -9.88 -5.34 6.34
C ALA A 145 -9.19 -4.19 7.09
N GLU A 146 -9.97 -3.39 7.82
CA GLU A 146 -9.44 -2.29 8.65
C GLU A 146 -8.52 -2.79 9.76
N THR A 147 -8.87 -3.91 10.41
CA THR A 147 -8.05 -4.53 11.45
C THR A 147 -6.71 -5.00 10.90
N ALA A 148 -6.73 -5.71 9.76
CA ALA A 148 -5.51 -6.19 9.10
C ALA A 148 -4.62 -5.01 8.68
N LEU A 149 -5.21 -3.96 8.11
CA LEU A 149 -4.50 -2.73 7.73
C LEU A 149 -3.83 -2.07 8.95
N ARG A 150 -4.56 -1.85 10.04
CA ARG A 150 -4.01 -1.24 11.26
C ARG A 150 -2.82 -2.03 11.80
N ILE A 151 -2.95 -3.35 11.86
CA ILE A 151 -1.88 -4.21 12.35
C ILE A 151 -0.67 -4.13 11.43
N ALA A 152 -0.85 -4.17 10.11
CA ALA A 152 0.26 -4.03 9.16
C ALA A 152 1.01 -2.71 9.32
N LEU A 153 0.27 -1.61 9.41
CA LEU A 153 0.84 -0.28 9.60
C LEU A 153 1.60 -0.18 10.93
N VAL A 154 1.00 -0.63 12.04
CA VAL A 154 1.64 -0.57 13.36
C VAL A 154 2.88 -1.46 13.41
N VAL A 155 2.78 -2.71 12.95
CA VAL A 155 3.92 -3.65 12.93
C VAL A 155 5.05 -3.10 12.07
N GLY A 156 4.77 -2.68 10.83
CA GLY A 156 5.80 -2.16 9.94
C GLY A 156 6.46 -0.89 10.47
N THR A 157 5.68 0.04 11.05
CA THR A 157 6.22 1.27 11.64
C THR A 157 7.06 0.97 12.88
N VAL A 158 6.55 0.20 13.84
CA VAL A 158 7.24 -0.09 15.09
C VAL A 158 8.51 -0.91 14.85
N VAL A 159 8.43 -1.99 14.08
CA VAL A 159 9.61 -2.83 13.81
C VAL A 159 10.68 -2.05 13.04
N THR A 160 10.28 -1.21 12.09
CA THR A 160 11.23 -0.32 11.40
C THR A 160 11.89 0.67 12.36
N THR A 161 11.12 1.31 13.24
CA THR A 161 11.68 2.26 14.21
C THR A 161 12.66 1.56 15.16
N VAL A 162 12.29 0.39 15.70
CA VAL A 162 13.18 -0.40 16.57
C VAL A 162 14.44 -0.77 15.82
N ARG A 163 14.33 -1.25 14.58
CA ARG A 163 15.50 -1.55 13.74
C ARG A 163 16.37 -0.32 13.50
N GLY A 164 15.77 0.83 13.22
CA GLY A 164 16.50 2.09 13.02
C GLY A 164 17.33 2.47 14.25
N VAL A 165 16.76 2.39 15.45
CA VAL A 165 17.48 2.65 16.71
C VAL A 165 18.65 1.66 16.88
N LEU A 166 18.40 0.38 16.61
CA LEU A 166 19.40 -0.69 16.71
C LEU A 166 20.56 -0.50 15.72
N VAL A 167 20.26 -0.13 14.47
CA VAL A 167 21.26 0.20 13.44
C VAL A 167 22.10 1.39 13.88
N GLN A 168 21.48 2.46 14.39
CA GLN A 168 22.23 3.63 14.87
C GLN A 168 23.10 3.31 16.10
N ALA A 169 22.72 2.31 16.90
CA ALA A 169 23.53 1.78 17.99
C ALA A 169 24.63 0.81 17.50
N GLY A 170 24.77 0.57 16.20
CA GLY A 170 25.76 -0.33 15.60
C GLY A 170 25.40 -1.82 15.70
N ALA A 171 24.15 -2.16 15.98
CA ALA A 171 23.71 -3.53 16.27
C ALA A 171 22.42 -3.92 15.52
N ASP A 172 22.50 -4.27 14.22
CA ASP A 172 21.33 -4.72 13.45
C ASP A 172 20.96 -6.20 13.71
N VAL A 173 20.62 -6.52 14.97
CA VAL A 173 20.24 -7.88 15.41
C VAL A 173 18.94 -8.38 14.78
N LEU A 174 18.16 -7.50 14.14
CA LEU A 174 16.91 -7.87 13.46
C LEU A 174 17.14 -8.33 12.02
N ALA A 175 18.26 -7.99 11.38
CA ALA A 175 18.54 -8.39 10.01
C ALA A 175 18.41 -9.92 9.77
N PRO A 176 19.00 -10.81 10.60
CA PRO A 176 18.89 -12.26 10.37
C PRO A 176 17.46 -12.80 10.52
N LEU A 177 16.57 -12.07 11.20
CA LEU A 177 15.17 -12.45 11.39
C LEU A 177 14.29 -11.93 10.26
N MET A 178 14.55 -10.72 9.78
CA MET A 178 13.66 -10.01 8.85
C MET A 178 14.12 -10.13 7.40
N ASP A 179 15.42 -10.12 7.12
CA ASP A 179 16.01 -10.13 5.77
C ASP A 179 16.27 -11.55 5.29
N THR A 180 15.18 -12.31 5.14
CA THR A 180 15.25 -13.76 4.94
C THR A 180 14.79 -14.21 3.56
N LEU A 181 14.40 -13.29 2.66
CA LEU A 181 14.06 -13.62 1.27
C LEU A 181 15.33 -13.77 0.43
N PRO A 182 15.64 -14.97 -0.08
CA PRO A 182 16.73 -15.15 -1.03
C PRO A 182 16.43 -14.42 -2.34
N GLY A 183 17.47 -13.87 -2.96
CA GLY A 183 17.36 -13.16 -4.23
C GLY A 183 16.88 -11.71 -4.11
N VAL A 184 16.61 -11.22 -2.89
CA VAL A 184 16.43 -9.79 -2.62
C VAL A 184 17.80 -9.20 -2.30
N ALA A 185 18.18 -8.17 -3.06
CA ALA A 185 19.33 -7.35 -2.72
C ALA A 185 18.90 -6.30 -1.70
N TYR A 186 19.39 -6.43 -0.48
CA TYR A 186 19.08 -5.51 0.61
C TYR A 186 20.11 -4.37 0.62
N ALA A 187 19.65 -3.13 0.63
CA ALA A 187 20.54 -1.98 0.81
C ALA A 187 21.22 -2.04 2.19
N TRP A 188 22.43 -1.52 2.29
CA TRP A 188 23.17 -1.50 3.55
C TRP A 188 22.44 -0.62 4.57
N ALA A 189 22.53 -1.01 5.83
CA ALA A 189 21.95 -0.29 6.96
C ALA A 189 23.06 -0.01 7.97
N LEU A 190 23.99 0.87 7.60
CA LEU A 190 25.07 1.32 8.48
C LEU A 190 24.66 2.57 9.26
N PRO A 191 25.26 2.83 10.44
CA PRO A 191 25.04 4.07 11.16
C PRO A 191 25.31 5.29 10.28
N GLY A 192 24.38 6.26 10.27
CA GLY A 192 24.47 7.46 9.43
C GLY A 192 24.07 7.28 7.96
N GLU A 193 23.83 6.06 7.49
CA GLU A 193 23.28 5.82 6.15
C GLU A 193 21.73 5.86 6.13
N ARG A 194 21.18 5.84 4.91
CA ARG A 194 19.73 5.87 4.68
C ARG A 194 19.07 4.60 5.20
N LEU A 195 18.10 4.74 6.09
CA LEU A 195 17.39 3.61 6.68
C LEU A 195 16.45 2.97 5.65
N ARG A 196 16.49 1.64 5.54
CA ARG A 196 15.47 0.85 4.81
C ARG A 196 14.45 0.15 5.70
N GLY A 197 14.68 0.08 7.01
CA GLY A 197 13.77 -0.59 7.93
C GLY A 197 13.60 -2.08 7.62
N VAL A 198 12.37 -2.58 7.63
CA VAL A 198 12.05 -3.97 7.23
C VAL A 198 11.90 -4.18 5.71
N PHE A 199 12.27 -3.17 4.92
CA PHE A 199 12.16 -3.18 3.47
C PHE A 199 13.49 -3.48 2.79
N SER A 200 13.49 -3.72 1.48
CA SER A 200 14.73 -4.03 0.74
C SER A 200 15.55 -2.78 0.43
N GLU A 201 14.88 -1.63 0.23
CA GLU A 201 15.52 -0.35 -0.07
C GLU A 201 14.81 0.83 0.62
N PRO A 202 15.47 2.00 0.79
CA PRO A 202 14.84 3.16 1.44
C PRO A 202 13.64 3.75 0.67
N SER A 203 13.56 3.60 -0.66
CA SER A 203 12.38 4.04 -1.43
C SER A 203 11.12 3.24 -1.09
N GLU A 204 11.26 1.96 -0.77
CA GLU A 204 10.15 1.11 -0.33
C GLU A 204 9.71 1.46 1.09
N LEU A 205 10.67 1.75 1.98
CA LEU A 205 10.34 2.30 3.29
C LEU A 205 9.54 3.59 3.15
N ALA A 206 9.96 4.51 2.27
CA ALA A 206 9.20 5.73 2.03
C ALA A 206 7.79 5.47 1.50
N ALA A 207 7.64 4.53 0.57
CA ALA A 207 6.34 4.13 0.02
C ALA A 207 5.41 3.49 1.05
N PHE A 208 5.94 2.94 2.16
CA PHE A 208 5.16 2.46 3.30
C PHE A 208 4.93 3.52 4.38
N ALA A 209 5.97 4.27 4.75
CA ALA A 209 5.95 5.22 5.86
C ALA A 209 5.07 6.44 5.58
N LEU A 210 4.98 6.87 4.31
CA LEU A 210 4.09 7.97 3.90
C LEU A 210 2.60 7.64 4.09
N PRO A 211 2.04 6.54 3.54
CA PRO A 211 0.65 6.19 3.78
C PRO A 211 0.39 5.81 5.25
N ALA A 212 1.36 5.23 5.96
CA ALA A 212 1.26 4.98 7.40
C ALA A 212 1.11 6.29 8.20
N ALA A 213 1.95 7.29 7.93
CA ALA A 213 1.88 8.61 8.57
C ALA A 213 0.53 9.28 8.29
N ALA A 214 0.09 9.28 7.03
CA ALA A 214 -1.23 9.79 6.63
C ALA A 214 -2.38 9.09 7.38
N TYR A 215 -2.36 7.76 7.43
CA TYR A 215 -3.36 6.97 8.14
C TYR A 215 -3.43 7.34 9.63
N PHE A 216 -2.28 7.34 10.31
CA PHE A 216 -2.20 7.60 11.75
C PHE A 216 -2.55 9.05 12.09
N ALA A 217 -2.10 10.03 11.30
CA ALA A 217 -2.45 11.44 11.49
C ALA A 217 -3.97 11.66 11.41
N VAL A 218 -4.61 11.14 10.36
CA VAL A 218 -6.07 11.25 10.20
C VAL A 218 -6.81 10.51 11.30
N THR A 219 -6.32 9.36 11.73
CA THR A 219 -6.92 8.60 12.85
C THR A 219 -6.78 9.35 14.17
N ALA A 220 -5.63 9.98 14.43
CA ALA A 220 -5.37 10.80 15.61
C ALA A 220 -6.31 12.00 15.68
N LEU A 221 -6.48 12.72 14.56
CA LEU A 221 -7.39 13.87 14.45
C LEU A 221 -8.87 13.52 14.70
N ARG A 222 -9.23 12.24 14.52
CA ARG A 222 -10.59 11.73 14.71
C ARG A 222 -10.78 11.00 16.03
N SER A 223 -9.71 10.85 16.81
CA SER A 223 -9.72 10.19 18.12
C SER A 223 -9.73 11.22 19.24
N SER A 224 -10.16 10.80 20.43
CA SER A 224 -10.15 11.62 21.65
C SER A 224 -9.27 10.98 22.74
N GLY A 225 -8.90 11.78 23.75
CA GLY A 225 -8.15 11.30 24.93
C GLY A 225 -6.83 10.61 24.61
N GLY A 226 -6.51 9.55 25.36
CA GLY A 226 -5.25 8.80 25.21
C GLY A 226 -5.09 8.13 23.84
N GLN A 227 -6.18 7.73 23.18
CA GLN A 227 -6.13 7.15 21.83
C GLN A 227 -5.57 8.14 20.81
N ARG A 228 -5.93 9.43 20.91
CA ARG A 228 -5.35 10.48 20.07
C ARG A 228 -3.83 10.57 20.24
N MET A 229 -3.33 10.44 21.47
CA MET A 229 -1.90 10.49 21.75
C MET A 229 -1.16 9.28 21.16
N ILE A 230 -1.74 8.08 21.26
CA ILE A 230 -1.17 6.85 20.67
C ILE A 230 -1.06 7.00 19.14
N TRP A 231 -2.13 7.43 18.47
CA TRP A 231 -2.10 7.60 17.01
C TRP A 231 -1.20 8.76 16.58
N ALA A 232 -1.13 9.84 17.36
CA ALA A 232 -0.19 10.93 17.09
C ALA A 232 1.26 10.46 17.23
N ALA A 233 1.58 9.66 18.25
CA ALA A 233 2.90 9.06 18.42
C ALA A 233 3.24 8.11 17.27
N ALA A 234 2.31 7.23 16.86
CA ALA A 234 2.49 6.37 15.69
C ALA A 234 2.72 7.17 14.39
N SER A 235 2.00 8.28 14.22
CA SER A 235 2.21 9.21 13.11
C SER A 235 3.61 9.83 13.15
N ALA A 236 4.06 10.29 14.32
CA ALA A 236 5.39 10.88 14.50
C ALA A 236 6.50 9.87 14.22
N LEU A 237 6.37 8.62 14.69
CA LEU A 237 7.30 7.53 14.37
C LEU A 237 7.34 7.24 12.87
N SER A 238 6.18 7.24 12.21
CA SER A 238 6.12 7.03 10.77
C SER A 238 6.78 8.17 9.99
N CYS A 239 6.59 9.42 10.41
CA CYS A 239 7.31 10.57 9.85
C CYS A 239 8.83 10.45 10.09
N ALA A 240 9.26 10.00 11.27
CA ALA A 240 10.67 9.78 11.57
C ALA A 240 11.28 8.69 10.68
N ASN A 241 10.54 7.59 10.43
CA ASN A 241 10.97 6.55 9.50
C ASN A 241 11.05 7.08 8.06
N LEU A 242 10.10 7.92 7.64
CA LEU A 242 10.08 8.55 6.33
C LEU A 242 11.28 9.51 6.12
N LEU A 243 11.64 10.28 7.15
CA LEU A 243 12.81 11.16 7.12
C LEU A 243 14.10 10.35 7.06
N GLN A 244 14.23 9.28 7.85
CA GLN A 244 15.40 8.41 7.84
C GLN A 244 15.56 7.63 6.53
N ALA A 245 14.48 7.40 5.78
CA ALA A 245 14.56 6.82 4.45
C ALA A 245 15.31 7.72 3.44
N ALA A 246 15.24 9.05 3.65
CA ALA A 246 15.92 10.08 2.86
C ALA A 246 15.97 9.75 1.36
N SER A 247 14.82 9.38 0.79
CA SER A 247 14.72 8.92 -0.59
C SER A 247 13.99 9.96 -1.46
N GLY A 248 14.29 9.98 -2.76
CA GLY A 248 13.55 10.82 -3.71
C GLY A 248 12.04 10.56 -3.67
N THR A 249 11.63 9.30 -3.46
CA THR A 249 10.23 8.94 -3.23
C THR A 249 9.67 9.63 -1.98
N ALA A 250 10.42 9.65 -0.87
CA ALA A 250 10.00 10.34 0.35
C ALA A 250 9.76 11.84 0.10
N VAL A 251 10.66 12.52 -0.59
CA VAL A 251 10.57 13.96 -0.85
C VAL A 251 9.43 14.27 -1.82
N VAL A 252 9.46 13.69 -3.03
CA VAL A 252 8.51 14.02 -4.11
C VAL A 252 7.10 13.58 -3.75
N ALA A 253 6.91 12.36 -3.25
CA ALA A 253 5.57 11.88 -2.91
C ALA A 253 4.98 12.63 -1.72
N SER A 254 5.78 12.99 -0.70
CA SER A 254 5.30 13.81 0.41
C SER A 254 4.90 15.20 -0.06
N ALA A 255 5.69 15.85 -0.91
CA ALA A 255 5.37 17.16 -1.46
C ALA A 255 4.01 17.13 -2.20
N VAL A 256 3.79 16.13 -3.06
CA VAL A 256 2.51 15.96 -3.77
C VAL A 256 1.36 15.70 -2.80
N VAL A 257 1.52 14.79 -1.83
CA VAL A 257 0.46 14.47 -0.85
C VAL A 257 0.12 15.69 0.02
N ILE A 258 1.13 16.44 0.47
CA ILE A 258 0.95 17.67 1.26
C ILE A 258 0.25 18.73 0.41
N ALA A 259 0.69 18.97 -0.83
CA ALA A 259 0.09 19.97 -1.72
C ALA A 259 -1.38 19.66 -2.00
N VAL A 260 -1.71 18.40 -2.32
CA VAL A 260 -3.10 17.96 -2.52
C VAL A 260 -3.90 18.08 -1.23
N GLY A 261 -3.32 17.72 -0.08
CA GLY A 261 -3.95 17.87 1.23
C GLY A 261 -4.30 19.33 1.54
N LEU A 262 -3.34 20.24 1.36
CA LEU A 262 -3.52 21.68 1.54
C LEU A 262 -4.59 22.24 0.59
N LEU A 263 -4.58 21.84 -0.68
CA LEU A 263 -5.60 22.24 -1.65
C LEU A 263 -6.99 21.76 -1.21
N VAL A 264 -7.14 20.51 -0.78
CA VAL A 264 -8.43 19.98 -0.29
C VAL A 264 -8.91 20.75 0.93
N VAL A 265 -8.02 21.09 1.87
CA VAL A 265 -8.41 21.90 3.03
C VAL A 265 -8.78 23.32 2.63
N ALA A 266 -8.01 23.96 1.74
CA ALA A 266 -8.30 25.30 1.22
C ALA A 266 -9.66 25.36 0.49
N VAL A 267 -9.94 24.40 -0.41
CA VAL A 267 -11.23 24.31 -1.10
C VAL A 267 -12.36 24.09 -0.10
N ARG A 268 -12.20 23.18 0.86
CA ARG A 268 -13.22 22.96 1.91
C ARG A 268 -13.45 24.19 2.77
N TYR A 269 -12.39 24.94 3.05
CA TYR A 269 -12.44 26.18 3.82
C TYR A 269 -13.26 27.25 3.08
N VAL A 270 -12.96 27.47 1.79
CA VAL A 270 -13.69 28.43 0.92
C VAL A 270 -15.16 28.02 0.78
N VAL A 271 -15.43 26.75 0.51
CA VAL A 271 -16.80 26.25 0.25
C VAL A 271 -17.66 26.19 1.52
N ARG A 272 -17.08 25.95 2.71
CA ARG A 272 -17.83 25.79 3.97
C ARG A 272 -17.81 27.02 4.88
N GLY A 273 -17.35 28.17 4.39
CA GLY A 273 -17.44 29.44 5.12
C GLY A 273 -16.59 29.51 6.39
N GLY A 274 -15.42 28.84 6.41
CA GLY A 274 -14.37 29.16 7.38
C GLY A 274 -14.55 28.73 8.84
N ARG A 275 -15.43 27.79 9.20
CA ARG A 275 -15.47 27.25 10.58
C ARG A 275 -14.13 26.58 10.94
N GLY A 276 -13.35 27.21 11.84
CA GLY A 276 -11.99 26.80 12.21
C GLY A 276 -10.87 27.78 11.80
N THR A 277 -11.25 28.97 11.31
CA THR A 277 -10.39 30.07 10.82
C THR A 277 -9.14 30.33 11.65
N VAL A 278 -9.28 30.46 12.97
CA VAL A 278 -8.16 30.83 13.84
C VAL A 278 -7.07 29.76 13.81
N TRP A 279 -7.41 28.47 13.89
CA TRP A 279 -6.42 27.40 13.91
C TRP A 279 -5.73 27.19 12.56
N PHE A 280 -6.45 27.40 11.46
CA PHE A 280 -5.85 27.31 10.12
C PHE A 280 -4.91 28.48 9.84
N VAL A 281 -5.30 29.70 10.23
CA VAL A 281 -4.47 30.90 10.12
C VAL A 281 -3.26 30.80 11.06
N LEU A 282 -3.45 30.42 12.32
CA LEU A 282 -2.36 30.21 13.27
C LEU A 282 -1.41 29.11 12.79
N GLY A 283 -1.93 27.96 12.33
CA GLY A 283 -1.11 26.89 11.78
C GLY A 283 -0.34 27.33 10.53
N GLY A 284 -0.99 28.05 9.61
CA GLY A 284 -0.35 28.62 8.43
C GLY A 284 0.74 29.64 8.78
N LEU A 285 0.48 30.54 9.74
CA LEU A 285 1.45 31.49 10.27
C LEU A 285 2.60 30.79 10.98
N THR A 286 2.35 29.75 11.77
CA THR A 286 3.40 28.95 12.40
C THR A 286 4.28 28.27 11.37
N ILE A 287 3.69 27.64 10.35
CA ILE A 287 4.45 27.04 9.24
C ILE A 287 5.26 28.13 8.51
N ALA A 288 4.67 29.28 8.22
CA ALA A 288 5.37 30.39 7.57
C ALA A 288 6.53 30.93 8.42
N ILE A 289 6.33 31.10 9.73
CA ILE A 289 7.38 31.53 10.67
C ILE A 289 8.49 30.49 10.75
N VAL A 290 8.16 29.18 10.81
CA VAL A 290 9.16 28.10 10.80
C VAL A 290 9.94 28.08 9.49
N LEU A 291 9.26 28.24 8.34
CA LEU A 291 9.91 28.33 7.04
C LEU A 291 10.77 29.60 6.90
N LEU A 292 10.37 30.72 7.50
CA LEU A 292 11.18 31.95 7.47
C LEU A 292 12.38 31.89 8.42
N ALA A 293 12.21 31.30 9.61
CA ALA A 293 13.23 31.26 10.66
C ALA A 293 14.23 30.12 10.49
N ALA A 294 13.79 28.98 9.97
CA ALA A 294 14.58 27.75 9.84
C ALA A 294 14.58 27.18 8.41
N GLY A 295 13.98 27.87 7.44
CA GLY A 295 13.87 27.43 6.05
C GLY A 295 15.19 26.98 5.44
N PRO A 296 16.27 27.76 5.52
CA PRO A 296 17.57 27.35 4.96
C PRO A 296 18.13 26.07 5.60
N GLN A 297 17.98 25.91 6.92
CA GLN A 297 18.44 24.71 7.64
C GLN A 297 17.55 23.49 7.37
N LEU A 298 16.27 23.70 7.06
CA LEU A 298 15.32 22.65 6.67
C LEU A 298 15.43 22.29 5.18
N ALA A 299 15.79 23.27 4.35
CA ALA A 299 15.95 23.13 2.90
C ALA A 299 17.28 22.47 2.57
N ALA A 300 18.38 22.80 3.24
CA ALA A 300 19.70 22.26 2.91
C ALA A 300 19.77 20.71 2.87
N PRO A 301 19.16 19.95 3.81
CA PRO A 301 19.09 18.48 3.69
C PRO A 301 18.22 18.02 2.52
N VAL A 302 17.14 18.74 2.21
CA VAL A 302 16.24 18.42 1.09
C VAL A 302 16.91 18.72 -0.24
N GLU A 303 17.55 19.87 -0.37
CA GLU A 303 18.35 20.29 -1.53
C GLU A 303 19.50 19.32 -1.75
N ALA A 304 20.24 18.94 -0.71
CA ALA A 304 21.27 17.91 -0.81
C ALA A 304 20.70 16.57 -1.31
N ILE A 305 19.54 16.13 -0.80
CA ILE A 305 18.89 14.90 -1.27
C ILE A 305 18.43 15.04 -2.74
N VAL A 306 17.90 16.21 -3.13
CA VAL A 306 17.40 16.46 -4.49
C VAL A 306 18.57 16.56 -5.47
N ASP A 307 19.62 17.29 -5.15
CA ASP A 307 20.81 17.45 -6.00
C ASP A 307 21.57 16.13 -6.14
N ASP A 308 21.79 15.41 -5.04
CA ASP A 308 22.40 14.08 -5.05
C ASP A 308 21.54 13.08 -5.85
N LYS A 309 20.22 13.25 -5.86
CA LYS A 309 19.31 12.42 -6.66
C LYS A 309 19.32 12.78 -8.15
N VAL A 310 19.14 14.04 -8.50
CA VAL A 310 18.98 14.51 -9.89
C VAL A 310 20.28 14.28 -10.68
N GLY A 311 21.44 14.28 -10.02
CA GLY A 311 22.73 13.92 -10.63
C GLY A 311 23.13 12.44 -10.53
N SER A 312 22.35 11.56 -9.89
CA SER A 312 22.75 10.17 -9.65
C SER A 312 22.50 9.24 -10.84
N GLN A 313 23.39 8.27 -11.04
CA GLN A 313 23.17 7.16 -12.00
C GLN A 313 21.84 6.40 -11.76
N SER A 314 21.34 6.36 -10.51
CA SER A 314 20.05 5.73 -10.20
C SER A 314 18.85 6.52 -10.73
N TYR A 315 18.97 7.84 -10.90
CA TYR A 315 17.93 8.65 -11.54
C TYR A 315 17.92 8.46 -13.05
N ASP A 316 19.12 8.44 -13.67
CA ASP A 316 19.27 8.18 -15.10
C ASP A 316 18.79 6.78 -15.49
N SER A 317 19.12 5.76 -14.69
CA SER A 317 18.67 4.39 -14.96
C SER A 317 17.17 4.21 -14.76
N ARG A 318 16.55 4.91 -13.80
CA ARG A 318 15.09 4.91 -13.59
C ARG A 318 14.35 5.65 -14.70
N THR A 319 14.80 6.85 -15.06
CA THR A 319 14.22 7.64 -16.15
C THR A 319 14.41 6.93 -17.49
N GLY A 320 15.59 6.34 -17.71
CA GLY A 320 15.90 5.49 -18.86
C GLY A 320 15.03 4.23 -18.92
N ALA A 321 14.80 3.55 -17.80
CA ALA A 321 13.92 2.38 -17.74
C ALA A 321 12.46 2.71 -18.06
N ASP A 322 11.94 3.83 -17.55
CA ASP A 322 10.59 4.30 -17.88
C ASP A 322 10.51 4.77 -19.35
N GLY A 323 11.54 5.47 -19.84
CA GLY A 323 11.67 5.86 -21.25
C GLY A 323 11.67 4.66 -22.19
N PHE A 324 12.48 3.65 -21.91
CA PHE A 324 12.51 2.37 -22.64
C PHE A 324 11.14 1.67 -22.62
N SER A 325 10.46 1.72 -21.48
CA SER A 325 9.17 1.07 -21.28
C SER A 325 8.05 1.67 -22.14
N TRP A 326 8.16 2.93 -22.59
CA TRP A 326 7.25 3.45 -23.63
C TRP A 326 7.39 2.71 -24.96
N GLY A 327 8.60 2.30 -25.32
CA GLY A 327 8.86 1.43 -26.47
C GLY A 327 8.18 0.08 -26.31
N VAL A 328 8.31 -0.56 -25.14
CA VAL A 328 7.64 -1.84 -24.84
C VAL A 328 6.12 -1.73 -24.99
N LEU A 329 5.53 -0.62 -24.54
CA LEU A 329 4.09 -0.38 -24.70
C LEU A 329 3.70 -0.31 -26.18
N ALA A 330 4.47 0.41 -26.99
CA ALA A 330 4.22 0.56 -28.42
C ALA A 330 4.41 -0.77 -29.16
N ASP A 331 5.50 -1.49 -28.87
CA ASP A 331 5.84 -2.78 -29.48
C ASP A 331 4.85 -3.90 -29.12
N THR A 332 4.16 -3.77 -27.98
CA THR A 332 3.07 -4.66 -27.57
C THR A 332 1.67 -4.11 -27.92
N LEU A 333 1.60 -3.09 -28.77
CA LEU A 333 0.37 -2.47 -29.28
C LEU A 333 -0.59 -2.01 -28.17
N GLY A 334 -0.06 -1.68 -26.98
CA GLY A 334 -0.86 -1.32 -25.82
C GLY A 334 -1.60 -2.49 -25.14
N ILE A 335 -1.42 -3.74 -25.58
CA ILE A 335 -2.02 -4.94 -24.96
C ILE A 335 -1.30 -5.30 -23.66
N GLY A 336 0.00 -5.00 -23.58
CA GLY A 336 0.88 -5.31 -22.45
C GLY A 336 1.71 -6.57 -22.69
N ALA A 337 2.92 -6.58 -22.16
CA ALA A 337 3.91 -7.65 -22.26
C ALA A 337 3.65 -8.85 -21.31
N GLY A 338 2.68 -8.72 -20.41
CA GLY A 338 2.42 -9.67 -19.33
C GLY A 338 3.07 -9.25 -18.00
N LEU A 339 2.44 -9.61 -16.88
CA LEU A 339 3.02 -9.38 -15.55
C LEU A 339 4.36 -10.10 -15.44
N GLY A 340 5.35 -9.43 -14.84
CA GLY A 340 6.70 -9.99 -14.65
C GLY A 340 7.52 -10.12 -15.93
N ALA A 341 7.07 -9.56 -17.06
CA ALA A 341 7.84 -9.53 -18.31
C ALA A 341 8.76 -8.30 -18.42
N ASN A 342 8.30 -7.14 -17.96
CA ASN A 342 9.03 -5.88 -17.98
C ASN A 342 9.14 -5.30 -16.56
N ARG A 343 10.25 -4.61 -16.25
CA ARG A 343 10.50 -3.96 -14.95
C ARG A 343 10.83 -2.47 -15.12
N PRO A 344 9.81 -1.62 -15.35
CA PRO A 344 9.99 -0.17 -15.26
C PRO A 344 10.26 0.26 -13.81
N SER A 345 10.55 1.54 -13.62
CA SER A 345 10.86 2.12 -12.32
C SER A 345 9.64 2.69 -11.58
N SER A 346 8.57 3.04 -12.30
CA SER A 346 7.33 3.57 -11.76
C SER A 346 6.15 2.60 -11.90
N PHE A 347 5.22 2.67 -10.94
CA PHE A 347 4.03 1.81 -10.94
C PHE A 347 3.10 2.05 -12.12
N GLY A 348 2.98 3.30 -12.56
CA GLY A 348 2.17 3.67 -13.72
C GLY A 348 2.68 2.98 -14.99
N MET A 349 3.99 3.04 -15.21
CA MET A 349 4.62 2.32 -16.32
C MET A 349 4.53 0.81 -16.16
N THR A 350 4.63 0.26 -14.94
CA THR A 350 4.41 -1.18 -14.73
C THR A 350 3.03 -1.59 -15.21
N LEU A 351 1.98 -0.86 -14.83
CA LEU A 351 0.63 -1.16 -15.26
C LEU A 351 0.53 -1.06 -16.79
N LEU A 352 0.96 0.06 -17.38
CA LEU A 352 0.87 0.27 -18.81
C LEU A 352 1.61 -0.81 -19.60
N THR A 353 2.86 -1.12 -19.25
CA THR A 353 3.65 -2.06 -20.05
C THR A 353 3.37 -3.52 -19.76
N CYS A 354 2.96 -3.89 -18.53
CA CYS A 354 2.80 -5.30 -18.18
C CYS A 354 1.36 -5.78 -18.35
N VAL A 355 0.36 -4.95 -18.01
CA VAL A 355 -1.06 -5.30 -18.19
C VAL A 355 -1.72 -4.52 -19.32
N GLY A 356 -1.02 -3.63 -20.00
CA GLY A 356 -1.56 -2.87 -21.12
C GLY A 356 -2.50 -1.74 -20.71
N ILE A 357 -2.98 -1.01 -21.71
CA ILE A 357 -3.99 0.03 -21.57
C ILE A 357 -5.29 -0.55 -20.97
N PRO A 358 -5.82 -1.70 -21.42
CA PRO A 358 -7.08 -2.22 -20.87
C PRO A 358 -6.97 -2.59 -19.38
N GLY A 359 -5.88 -3.26 -18.99
CA GLY A 359 -5.61 -3.61 -17.60
C GLY A 359 -5.38 -2.37 -16.73
N THR A 360 -4.66 -1.38 -17.23
CA THR A 360 -4.41 -0.13 -16.52
C THR A 360 -5.70 0.64 -16.25
N ILE A 361 -6.58 0.76 -17.25
CA ILE A 361 -7.89 1.39 -17.08
C ILE A 361 -8.73 0.61 -16.07
N ALA A 362 -8.81 -0.71 -16.18
CA ALA A 362 -9.58 -1.53 -15.25
C ALA A 362 -9.09 -1.39 -13.80
N PHE A 363 -7.77 -1.40 -13.59
CA PHE A 363 -7.18 -1.16 -12.27
C PHE A 363 -7.47 0.25 -11.76
N ALA A 364 -7.31 1.28 -12.59
CA ALA A 364 -7.58 2.66 -12.23
C ALA A 364 -9.04 2.87 -11.84
N VAL A 365 -9.98 2.34 -12.63
CA VAL A 365 -11.41 2.35 -12.35
C VAL A 365 -11.70 1.68 -11.00
N PHE A 366 -11.15 0.49 -10.76
CA PHE A 366 -11.29 -0.19 -9.47
C PHE A 366 -10.74 0.65 -8.30
N ALA A 367 -9.47 1.04 -8.36
CA ALA A 367 -8.75 1.71 -7.28
C ALA A 367 -9.35 3.09 -6.97
N LEU A 368 -9.60 3.91 -7.99
CA LEU A 368 -10.23 5.23 -7.83
C LEU A 368 -11.68 5.09 -7.37
N GLY A 369 -12.41 4.08 -7.85
CA GLY A 369 -13.78 3.82 -7.43
C GLY A 369 -13.92 3.53 -5.94
N VAL A 370 -13.09 2.62 -5.41
CA VAL A 370 -13.09 2.33 -3.97
C VAL A 370 -12.54 3.49 -3.15
N LEU A 371 -11.52 4.20 -3.65
CA LEU A 371 -10.93 5.38 -3.01
C LEU A 371 -11.98 6.49 -2.82
N VAL A 372 -12.64 6.91 -3.90
CA VAL A 372 -13.62 8.00 -3.87
C VAL A 372 -14.79 7.66 -2.95
N ARG A 373 -15.26 6.40 -2.98
CA ARG A 373 -16.38 5.99 -2.14
C ARG A 373 -15.98 5.89 -0.66
N ALA A 374 -14.78 5.40 -0.37
CA ALA A 374 -14.22 5.33 0.98
C ALA A 374 -13.96 6.72 1.58
N ALA A 375 -13.53 7.69 0.77
CA ALA A 375 -13.31 9.07 1.19
C ALA A 375 -14.60 9.80 1.62
N ARG A 376 -15.77 9.29 1.20
CA ARG A 376 -17.09 9.81 1.60
C ARG A 376 -17.60 9.21 2.91
N SER A 377 -17.04 8.11 3.39
CA SER A 377 -17.47 7.44 4.62
C SER A 377 -16.54 7.77 5.78
N PRO A 378 -17.03 8.39 6.88
CA PRO A 378 -16.19 8.80 8.00
C PRO A 378 -15.34 7.69 8.60
N ALA A 379 -15.81 6.44 8.57
CA ALA A 379 -15.10 5.28 9.11
C ALA A 379 -13.86 4.90 8.27
N THR A 380 -13.87 5.15 6.96
CA THR A 380 -12.81 4.74 6.02
C THR A 380 -11.97 5.90 5.49
N VAL A 381 -12.22 7.13 5.95
CA VAL A 381 -11.40 8.29 5.58
C VAL A 381 -9.90 8.06 5.83
N PRO A 382 -9.44 7.52 6.99
CA PRO A 382 -8.02 7.25 7.21
C PRO A 382 -7.42 6.31 6.14
N ALA A 383 -8.11 5.20 5.84
CA ALA A 383 -7.69 4.25 4.82
C ALA A 383 -7.68 4.88 3.41
N SER A 384 -8.64 5.75 3.09
CA SER A 384 -8.70 6.42 1.79
C SER A 384 -7.55 7.42 1.59
N VAL A 385 -7.20 8.21 2.60
CA VAL A 385 -6.07 9.14 2.52
C VAL A 385 -4.76 8.38 2.38
N ALA A 386 -4.61 7.29 3.12
CA ALA A 386 -3.46 6.39 3.00
C ALA A 386 -3.40 5.68 1.64
N LEU A 387 -4.54 5.28 1.06
CA LEU A 387 -4.58 4.71 -0.30
C LEU A 387 -4.16 5.75 -1.35
N ALA A 388 -4.61 7.00 -1.23
CA ALA A 388 -4.14 8.07 -2.12
C ALA A 388 -2.63 8.28 -1.98
N ALA A 389 -2.12 8.32 -0.74
CA ALA A 389 -0.70 8.51 -0.46
C ALA A 389 0.17 7.36 -1.01
N VAL A 390 -0.27 6.10 -0.86
CA VAL A 390 0.48 4.97 -1.43
C VAL A 390 0.46 5.02 -2.95
N LEU A 391 -0.68 5.32 -3.60
CA LEU A 391 -0.75 5.41 -5.06
C LEU A 391 0.20 6.48 -5.61
N VAL A 392 0.26 7.65 -4.97
CA VAL A 392 1.23 8.71 -5.31
C VAL A 392 2.67 8.20 -5.14
N ALA A 393 3.01 7.60 -4.00
CA ALA A 393 4.36 7.07 -3.76
C ALA A 393 4.77 5.99 -4.78
N LYS A 394 3.81 5.15 -5.19
CA LYS A 394 4.04 4.11 -6.21
C LYS A 394 4.24 4.69 -7.60
N LEU A 395 3.45 5.70 -7.99
CA LEU A 395 3.63 6.42 -9.25
C LEU A 395 5.00 7.12 -9.32
N VAL A 396 5.54 7.56 -8.19
CA VAL A 396 6.85 8.24 -8.13
C VAL A 396 8.03 7.29 -8.27
N GLY A 397 7.99 6.07 -7.72
CA GLY A 397 9.21 5.25 -7.79
C GLY A 397 9.19 3.85 -7.20
N THR A 398 8.02 3.22 -7.02
CA THR A 398 7.97 1.79 -6.64
C THR A 398 7.07 1.00 -7.60
N PRO A 399 7.65 0.19 -8.50
CA PRO A 399 6.92 -0.41 -9.63
C PRO A 399 6.05 -1.60 -9.25
N ASP A 400 6.21 -2.18 -8.06
CA ASP A 400 5.67 -3.50 -7.74
C ASP A 400 4.18 -3.49 -7.43
N LEU A 401 3.42 -4.29 -8.16
CA LEU A 401 1.99 -4.53 -7.91
C LEU A 401 1.73 -5.43 -6.69
N SER A 402 2.71 -6.26 -6.31
CA SER A 402 2.59 -7.25 -5.25
C SER A 402 2.81 -6.70 -3.83
N THR A 403 2.99 -5.39 -3.65
CA THR A 403 3.22 -4.80 -2.32
C THR A 403 2.01 -5.01 -1.40
N PRO A 404 2.17 -5.66 -0.22
CA PRO A 404 1.05 -6.00 0.66
C PRO A 404 0.19 -4.80 1.07
N ILE A 405 0.85 -3.67 1.37
CA ILE A 405 0.17 -2.47 1.86
C ILE A 405 -0.85 -1.90 0.86
N LEU A 406 -0.57 -1.98 -0.45
CA LEU A 406 -1.50 -1.57 -1.50
C LEU A 406 -2.80 -2.36 -1.40
N TRP A 407 -2.71 -3.69 -1.29
CA TRP A 407 -3.87 -4.57 -1.26
C TRP A 407 -4.65 -4.49 0.04
N LEU A 408 -3.98 -4.26 1.18
CA LEU A 408 -4.65 -4.00 2.46
C LEU A 408 -5.42 -2.68 2.44
N LEU A 409 -4.86 -1.63 1.85
CA LEU A 409 -5.52 -0.33 1.69
C LEU A 409 -6.72 -0.42 0.73
N LEU A 410 -6.55 -1.12 -0.39
CA LEU A 410 -7.65 -1.41 -1.33
C LEU A 410 -8.76 -2.22 -0.66
N ALA A 411 -8.42 -3.23 0.15
CA ALA A 411 -9.40 -4.02 0.91
C ALA A 411 -10.17 -3.17 1.93
N ALA A 412 -9.47 -2.32 2.69
CA ALA A 412 -10.07 -1.43 3.67
C ALA A 412 -11.05 -0.45 2.99
N CYS A 413 -10.65 0.15 1.86
CA CYS A 413 -11.53 1.02 1.09
C CYS A 413 -12.72 0.28 0.48
N ALA A 414 -12.49 -0.88 -0.14
CA ALA A 414 -13.53 -1.71 -0.75
C ALA A 414 -14.58 -2.20 0.27
N SER A 415 -14.18 -2.42 1.53
CA SER A 415 -15.08 -2.86 2.59
C SER A 415 -16.25 -1.91 2.86
N SER A 416 -16.07 -0.60 2.61
CA SER A 416 -17.12 0.42 2.73
C SER A 416 -18.15 0.40 1.60
N VAL A 417 -17.84 -0.30 0.50
CA VAL A 417 -18.58 -0.26 -0.75
C VAL A 417 -19.27 -1.59 -1.04
N TRP A 418 -18.57 -2.70 -0.76
CA TRP A 418 -18.98 -4.03 -1.21
C TRP A 418 -19.78 -4.80 -0.18
N ARG A 419 -19.83 -4.34 1.07
CA ARG A 419 -20.72 -4.92 2.05
C ARG A 419 -22.11 -4.32 1.92
N PRO A 420 -23.16 -5.15 1.89
CA PRO A 420 -24.52 -4.67 2.09
C PRO A 420 -24.56 -3.87 3.39
N VAL A 421 -25.18 -2.69 3.36
CA VAL A 421 -25.61 -2.02 4.59
C VAL A 421 -26.53 -3.02 5.28
N ALA A 422 -26.23 -3.40 6.54
CA ALA A 422 -27.15 -4.23 7.30
C ALA A 422 -28.51 -3.54 7.27
N GLU A 423 -29.54 -4.22 6.75
CA GLU A 423 -30.90 -3.71 6.85
C GLU A 423 -31.16 -3.37 8.32
N PRO A 424 -31.68 -2.17 8.63
CA PRO A 424 -32.11 -1.89 9.99
C PRO A 424 -33.04 -3.03 10.42
N PRO A 425 -32.90 -3.53 11.66
CA PRO A 425 -33.76 -4.62 12.13
C PRO A 425 -35.20 -4.22 11.84
N GLU A 426 -35.95 -5.09 11.14
CA GLU A 426 -37.38 -4.88 10.94
C GLU A 426 -37.97 -4.52 12.31
N PRO A 427 -38.73 -3.40 12.41
CA PRO A 427 -39.37 -3.05 13.66
C PRO A 427 -40.17 -4.27 14.10
N GLY A 428 -39.71 -4.88 15.20
CA GLY A 428 -40.35 -6.10 15.71
C GLY A 428 -41.85 -5.85 15.90
N PRO A 429 -42.69 -6.89 15.82
CA PRO A 429 -44.14 -6.76 15.88
C PRO A 429 -44.67 -6.00 17.12
N ASP A 430 -43.85 -5.83 18.16
CA ASP A 430 -44.17 -5.05 19.35
C ASP A 430 -44.06 -3.52 19.17
N ALA A 431 -43.25 -3.01 18.22
CA ALA A 431 -43.14 -1.58 17.95
C ALA A 431 -44.41 -0.99 17.31
N ALA A 432 -45.19 -1.81 16.61
CA ALA A 432 -46.49 -1.43 16.06
C ALA A 432 -47.62 -1.36 17.12
N ARG A 433 -47.38 -1.84 18.35
CA ARG A 433 -48.37 -1.85 19.44
C ARG A 433 -48.24 -0.68 20.41
N ALA A 434 -47.20 0.15 20.30
CA ALA A 434 -47.09 1.37 21.07
C ALA A 434 -48.08 2.44 20.52
N ARG A 435 -49.35 2.32 20.93
CA ARG A 435 -50.34 3.39 20.73
C ARG A 435 -49.82 4.69 21.36
N PRO A 436 -50.00 5.84 20.72
CA PRO A 436 -49.73 7.12 21.36
C PRO A 436 -50.66 7.26 22.57
N VAL A 437 -50.07 7.36 23.76
CA VAL A 437 -50.79 7.78 24.97
C VAL A 437 -51.19 9.23 24.74
N THR A 438 -52.44 9.45 24.34
CA THR A 438 -53.08 10.76 24.36
C THR A 438 -53.15 11.24 25.80
N LEU A 439 -52.22 12.12 26.18
CA LEU A 439 -52.31 12.94 27.37
C LEU A 439 -53.39 14.01 27.14
N THR A 440 -54.65 13.67 27.39
CA THR A 440 -55.73 14.66 27.50
C THR A 440 -55.78 15.17 28.94
N GLY A 441 -55.29 16.40 29.10
CA GLY A 441 -55.76 17.48 29.98
C GLY A 441 -56.32 17.15 31.36
N ALA A 442 -55.58 17.55 32.40
CA ALA A 442 -56.13 17.92 33.70
C ALA A 442 -55.73 19.38 34.00
N HIS A 443 -56.59 20.30 33.59
CA HIS A 443 -56.69 21.65 34.14
C HIS A 443 -58.17 22.06 34.05
N GLN A 444 -58.93 21.76 35.11
CA GLN A 444 -59.90 22.63 35.79
C GLN A 444 -60.52 21.86 36.96
#